data_AF-A0AAD8TSS2-F1
#
_entry.id   AF-A0AAD8TSS2-F1
#
_cell.length_a   1.000
_cell.length_b   1.000
_cell.length_c   1.000
_cell.angle_alpha   90.00
_cell.angle_beta   90.00
_cell.angle_gamma   90.00
#
_symmetry.space_group_name_H-M   'P 1'
#
loop_
_entity.id
_entity.type
_entity.pdbx_description
1 polymer ?
#
loop_
_entity_poly.entity_id
_entity_poly.type
_entity_poly.pdbx_seq_one_letter_code
_entity_poly.pdbx_strand_id
1 'polypeptide(L)'
;MACKAALSRWLLLLFWCAHLLLRSCSSEIHRSHFPPSFLFGTSTSAYQIEGGYLEGKKGLSNWDVFTHKQGTIEDGSNGDIAADHYHRYMEDIELMHSLGVNSYRFSIAWTRILPRGRFGDINPDGVAFYNQIIDALLQKGIQPFVTIFHYDIPHELEERYGGWLSPAIQKDFGYFAEVCFKMFGDRVKFWVTMNQPNLLAKFAYMDGWFPPSRCSKPFGNCVFGNSSKEPYIAAHNMILSHANAVSIYRNNYQKKQGGYIGISVGARWYEPLRNTTIDLLAVERAISFNVPWLCSSKQ
;
A
#
# COMPACT_ATOMS: atom_id res chain seq x y z
N MET A 1 63.26 35.81 -11.64
CA MET A 1 61.79 36.02 -11.61
C MET A 1 61.00 35.12 -12.57
N ALA A 2 61.56 34.64 -13.69
CA ALA A 2 60.84 33.79 -14.66
C ALA A 2 60.45 32.38 -14.16
N CYS A 3 61.24 31.76 -13.27
CA CYS A 3 61.01 30.38 -12.83
C CYS A 3 59.77 30.22 -11.92
N LYS A 4 59.39 31.27 -11.17
CA LYS A 4 58.19 31.25 -10.29
C LYS A 4 56.87 31.36 -11.08
N ALA A 5 56.89 32.04 -12.22
CA ALA A 5 55.69 32.21 -13.07
C ALA A 5 55.35 30.94 -13.86
N ALA A 6 56.35 30.15 -14.25
CA ALA A 6 56.14 28.87 -14.91
C ALA A 6 55.50 27.85 -13.95
N LEU A 7 56.01 27.74 -12.72
CA LEU A 7 55.49 26.81 -11.71
C LEU A 7 54.00 27.07 -11.38
N SER A 8 53.61 28.34 -11.31
CA SER A 8 52.22 28.76 -11.08
C SER A 8 51.26 28.35 -12.21
N ARG A 9 51.70 28.38 -13.47
CA ARG A 9 50.88 27.95 -14.61
C ARG A 9 50.71 26.42 -14.65
N TRP A 10 51.73 25.66 -14.29
CA TRP A 10 51.64 24.20 -14.18
C TRP A 10 50.74 23.75 -13.01
N LEU A 11 50.80 24.45 -11.87
CA LEU A 11 49.92 24.18 -10.72
C LEU A 11 48.44 24.49 -11.02
N LEU A 12 48.15 25.56 -11.78
CA LEU A 12 46.79 25.89 -12.21
C LEU A 12 46.24 24.88 -13.24
N LEU A 13 47.06 24.42 -14.18
CA LEU A 13 46.70 23.35 -15.13
C LEU A 13 46.46 22.02 -14.42
N LEU A 14 47.29 21.66 -13.44
CA LEU A 14 47.11 20.47 -12.62
C LEU A 14 45.84 20.56 -11.76
N PHE A 15 45.51 21.73 -11.20
CA PHE A 15 44.24 21.95 -10.49
C PHE A 15 43.02 21.85 -11.42
N TRP A 16 43.12 22.36 -12.65
CA TRP A 16 42.05 22.28 -13.65
C TRP A 16 41.85 20.83 -14.15
N CYS A 17 42.93 20.09 -14.40
CA CYS A 17 42.88 18.67 -14.72
C CYS A 17 42.37 17.83 -13.54
N ALA A 18 42.75 18.17 -12.30
CA ALA A 18 42.23 17.51 -11.10
C ALA A 18 40.73 17.77 -10.91
N HIS A 19 40.21 18.97 -11.20
CA HIS A 19 38.76 19.24 -11.21
C HIS A 19 38.00 18.50 -12.32
N LEU A 20 38.62 18.30 -13.49
CA LEU A 20 38.05 17.47 -14.56
C LEU A 20 38.05 15.97 -14.21
N LEU A 21 39.06 15.50 -13.47
CA LEU A 21 39.18 14.12 -12.99
C LEU A 21 38.37 13.84 -11.70
N LEU A 22 38.01 14.89 -10.95
CA LEU A 22 37.16 14.83 -9.73
C LEU A 22 35.68 15.12 -10.01
N ARG A 23 35.26 15.24 -11.27
CA ARG A 23 33.86 14.95 -11.61
C ARG A 23 33.66 13.46 -11.43
N SER A 24 33.37 13.07 -10.19
CA SER A 24 32.76 11.80 -9.88
C SER A 24 31.64 11.60 -10.90
N CYS A 25 31.80 10.63 -11.79
CA CYS A 25 30.75 10.21 -12.70
C CYS A 25 29.72 9.44 -11.86
N SER A 26 29.07 10.12 -10.92
CA SER A 26 27.72 9.70 -10.55
C SER A 26 26.87 10.03 -11.77
N SER A 27 26.60 9.03 -12.61
CA SER A 27 25.58 9.16 -13.64
C SER A 27 24.28 9.52 -12.93
N GLU A 28 23.89 10.79 -12.96
CA GLU A 28 22.60 11.19 -12.42
C GLU A 28 21.50 10.43 -13.16
N ILE A 29 20.54 9.89 -12.43
CA ILE A 29 19.42 9.18 -13.03
C ILE A 29 18.42 10.23 -13.52
N HIS A 30 18.13 10.23 -14.81
CA HIS A 30 17.14 11.12 -15.42
C HIS A 30 15.90 10.35 -15.87
N ARG A 31 14.77 11.06 -15.99
CA ARG A 31 13.50 10.49 -16.49
C ARG A 31 13.63 9.84 -17.87
N SER A 32 14.56 10.33 -18.69
CA SER A 32 14.88 9.78 -20.03
C SER A 32 15.50 8.39 -20.00
N HIS A 33 16.01 7.93 -18.85
CA HIS A 33 16.51 6.55 -18.70
C HIS A 33 15.38 5.52 -18.57
N PHE A 34 14.12 5.96 -18.43
CA PHE A 34 12.94 5.11 -18.31
C PHE A 34 12.10 5.17 -19.60
N PRO A 35 11.28 4.14 -19.89
CA PRO A 35 10.35 4.18 -21.01
C PRO A 35 9.44 5.42 -20.94
N PRO A 36 9.07 6.04 -22.08
CA PRO A 36 8.20 7.22 -22.08
C PRO A 36 6.84 7.03 -21.37
N SER A 37 6.35 5.78 -21.35
CA SER A 37 5.10 5.38 -20.69
C SER A 37 5.26 5.05 -19.19
N PHE A 38 6.45 5.21 -18.61
CA PHE A 38 6.70 4.87 -17.21
C PHE A 38 5.93 5.80 -16.27
N LEU A 39 5.33 5.21 -15.23
CA LEU A 39 4.59 5.95 -14.21
C LEU A 39 5.52 6.33 -13.05
N PHE A 40 5.67 7.63 -12.82
CA PHE A 40 6.29 8.20 -11.63
C PHE A 40 5.20 8.81 -10.77
N GLY A 41 5.17 8.43 -9.50
CA GLY A 41 4.11 8.82 -8.59
C GLY A 41 4.51 8.69 -7.12
N THR A 42 3.63 9.17 -6.26
CA THR A 42 3.69 8.98 -4.81
C THR A 42 2.63 7.97 -4.36
N SER A 43 2.68 7.54 -3.10
CA SER A 43 1.75 6.54 -2.57
C SER A 43 1.31 6.85 -1.15
N THR A 44 0.03 6.62 -0.84
CA THR A 44 -0.58 6.80 0.48
C THR A 44 -1.58 5.68 0.79
N SER A 45 -2.15 5.69 1.99
CA SER A 45 -3.29 4.86 2.37
C SER A 45 -4.28 5.65 3.21
N ALA A 46 -5.55 5.28 3.10
CA ALA A 46 -6.68 6.00 3.67
C ALA A 46 -6.49 6.29 5.16
N TYR A 47 -6.30 5.26 5.99
CA TYR A 47 -6.16 5.45 7.44
C TYR A 47 -4.95 6.30 7.83
N GLN A 48 -3.88 6.29 7.02
CA GLN A 48 -2.65 7.02 7.34
C GLN A 48 -2.72 8.52 7.04
N ILE A 49 -3.64 8.98 6.17
CA ILE A 49 -3.68 10.38 5.74
C ILE A 49 -5.05 11.05 5.87
N GLU A 50 -6.15 10.30 5.79
CA GLU A 50 -7.49 10.90 5.59
C GLU A 50 -7.95 11.71 6.80
N GLY A 51 -7.85 11.17 8.01
CA GLY A 51 -8.56 11.75 9.15
C GLY A 51 -10.07 11.67 8.95
N GLY A 52 -10.82 12.61 9.53
CA GLY A 52 -12.29 12.70 9.43
C GLY A 52 -12.96 11.37 9.78
N TYR A 53 -12.45 10.68 10.81
CA TYR A 53 -12.65 9.24 11.00
C TYR A 53 -14.10 8.81 11.29
N LEU A 54 -14.96 9.75 11.70
CA LEU A 54 -16.41 9.59 11.89
C LEU A 54 -17.25 10.50 10.97
N GLU A 55 -16.61 11.23 10.06
CA GLU A 55 -17.27 12.17 9.18
C GLU A 55 -17.87 11.50 7.95
N GLY A 56 -18.91 12.13 7.38
CA GLY A 56 -19.57 11.63 6.18
C GLY A 56 -20.13 10.22 6.36
N LYS A 57 -20.65 9.90 7.55
CA LYS A 57 -21.24 8.58 7.89
C LYS A 57 -20.26 7.39 7.76
N LYS A 58 -18.96 7.66 7.83
CA LYS A 58 -17.93 6.61 7.89
C LYS A 58 -18.14 5.72 9.12
N GLY A 59 -17.99 4.41 8.94
CA GLY A 59 -17.98 3.44 10.05
C GLY A 59 -16.63 3.38 10.77
N LEU A 60 -16.59 2.84 11.99
CA LEU A 60 -15.33 2.53 12.65
C LEU A 60 -14.62 1.39 11.93
N SER A 61 -13.32 1.55 11.72
CA SER A 61 -12.42 0.50 11.26
C SER A 61 -11.79 -0.25 12.43
N ASN A 62 -11.21 -1.40 12.14
CA ASN A 62 -10.33 -2.11 13.07
C ASN A 62 -9.19 -1.21 13.61
N TRP A 63 -8.63 -0.32 12.80
CA TRP A 63 -7.58 0.61 13.23
C TRP A 63 -8.09 1.75 14.11
N ASP A 64 -9.28 2.29 13.82
CA ASP A 64 -9.94 3.28 14.68
C ASP A 64 -10.06 2.70 16.11
N VAL A 65 -10.62 1.50 16.24
CA VAL A 65 -10.78 0.83 17.55
C VAL A 65 -9.44 0.46 18.19
N PHE A 66 -8.44 0.08 17.40
CA PHE A 66 -7.14 -0.35 17.92
C PHE A 66 -6.32 0.81 18.50
N THR A 67 -6.28 1.94 17.81
CA THR A 67 -5.49 3.12 18.23
C THR A 67 -6.09 3.84 19.43
N HIS A 68 -7.39 3.68 19.68
CA HIS A 68 -8.05 4.23 20.88
C HIS A 68 -7.80 3.41 22.16
N LYS A 69 -7.08 2.27 22.07
CA LYS A 69 -6.67 1.49 23.24
C LYS A 69 -5.31 1.98 23.75
N GLN A 70 -5.17 2.12 25.07
CA GLN A 70 -3.91 2.55 25.66
C GLN A 70 -2.77 1.54 25.38
N GLY A 71 -1.60 2.04 24.99
CA GLY A 71 -0.38 1.25 24.84
C GLY A 71 -0.27 0.44 23.53
N THR A 72 -1.17 0.66 22.57
CA THR A 72 -1.07 0.03 21.24
C THR A 72 -0.17 0.78 20.27
N ILE A 73 -0.08 2.10 20.40
CA ILE A 73 0.77 3.00 19.61
C ILE A 73 1.85 3.59 20.51
N GLU A 74 3.10 3.58 20.02
CA GLU A 74 4.30 3.97 20.80
C GLU A 74 4.23 5.40 21.35
N ASP A 75 3.77 6.35 20.55
CA ASP A 75 3.60 7.76 20.95
C ASP A 75 2.17 8.09 21.43
N GLY A 76 1.28 7.09 21.48
CA GLY A 76 -0.12 7.25 21.85
C GLY A 76 -0.98 8.03 20.85
N SER A 77 -0.48 8.30 19.64
CA SER A 77 -1.24 8.97 18.57
C SER A 77 -2.27 8.05 17.91
N ASN A 78 -3.14 8.62 17.08
CA ASN A 78 -4.15 7.91 16.31
C ASN A 78 -4.36 8.54 14.92
N GLY A 79 -5.27 7.94 14.14
CA GLY A 79 -5.59 8.37 12.77
C GLY A 79 -6.79 9.32 12.67
N ASP A 80 -7.29 9.88 13.78
CA ASP A 80 -8.57 10.61 13.81
C ASP A 80 -8.54 11.85 12.91
N ILE A 81 -7.38 12.54 12.91
CA ILE A 81 -7.06 13.69 12.06
C ILE A 81 -6.03 13.31 10.99
N ALA A 82 -4.99 12.55 11.34
CA ALA A 82 -3.89 12.20 10.44
C ALA A 82 -3.31 13.45 9.71
N ALA A 83 -3.24 13.43 8.38
CA ALA A 83 -2.84 14.59 7.57
C ALA A 83 -4.04 15.48 7.17
N ASP A 84 -5.24 15.18 7.65
CA ASP A 84 -6.47 15.89 7.35
C ASP A 84 -6.81 15.88 5.84
N HIS A 85 -6.37 14.85 5.11
CA HIS A 85 -6.54 14.73 3.66
C HIS A 85 -8.03 14.67 3.26
N TYR A 86 -8.92 14.21 4.15
CA TYR A 86 -10.36 14.24 3.90
C TYR A 86 -10.87 15.66 3.58
N HIS A 87 -10.27 16.68 4.19
CA HIS A 87 -10.58 18.09 3.92
C HIS A 87 -9.59 18.77 2.97
N ARG A 88 -8.33 18.28 2.94
CA ARG A 88 -7.20 18.95 2.28
C ARG A 88 -6.72 18.27 1.00
N TYR A 89 -7.44 17.28 0.48
CA TYR A 89 -6.99 16.52 -0.70
C TYR A 89 -6.61 17.39 -1.90
N MET A 90 -7.25 18.56 -2.09
CA MET A 90 -6.88 19.49 -3.15
C MET A 90 -5.47 20.07 -2.97
N GLU A 91 -5.05 20.38 -1.75
CA GLU A 91 -3.69 20.86 -1.45
C GLU A 91 -2.66 19.78 -1.79
N ASP A 92 -2.91 18.54 -1.38
CA ASP A 92 -2.03 17.41 -1.68
C ASP A 92 -1.93 17.14 -3.19
N ILE A 93 -3.03 17.29 -3.93
CA ILE A 93 -3.04 17.14 -5.40
C ILE A 93 -2.22 18.25 -6.07
N GLU A 94 -2.31 19.50 -5.61
CA GLU A 94 -1.47 20.58 -6.15
C GLU A 94 0.02 20.34 -5.86
N LEU A 95 0.35 19.85 -4.66
CA LEU A 95 1.73 19.49 -4.31
C LEU A 95 2.25 18.37 -5.22
N MET A 96 1.47 17.30 -5.43
CA MET A 96 1.82 16.23 -6.36
C MET A 96 2.00 16.76 -7.79
N HIS A 97 1.09 17.63 -8.26
CA HIS A 97 1.22 18.22 -9.59
C HIS A 97 2.50 19.03 -9.73
N SER A 98 2.89 19.80 -8.69
CA SER A 98 4.13 20.58 -8.69
C SER A 98 5.40 19.71 -8.78
N LEU A 99 5.35 18.45 -8.30
CA LEU A 99 6.43 17.48 -8.46
C LEU A 99 6.56 16.91 -9.88
N GLY A 100 5.57 17.14 -10.75
CA GLY A 100 5.56 16.60 -12.12
C GLY A 100 5.30 15.09 -12.21
N VAL A 101 4.64 14.52 -11.19
CA VAL A 101 4.20 13.11 -11.23
C VAL A 101 3.07 12.91 -12.23
N ASN A 102 2.95 11.69 -12.77
CA ASN A 102 1.88 11.32 -13.70
C ASN A 102 0.98 10.20 -13.14
N SER A 103 1.18 9.81 -11.88
CA SER A 103 0.40 8.79 -11.19
C SER A 103 0.32 9.10 -9.70
N TYR A 104 -0.79 8.77 -9.07
CA TYR A 104 -0.95 8.79 -7.62
C TYR A 104 -1.59 7.50 -7.15
N ARG A 105 -0.90 6.78 -6.26
CA ARG A 105 -1.42 5.58 -5.63
C ARG A 105 -2.04 5.92 -4.28
N PHE A 106 -3.33 5.68 -4.11
CA PHE A 106 -4.02 5.83 -2.83
C PHE A 106 -4.91 4.62 -2.55
N SER A 107 -5.37 4.45 -1.32
CA SER A 107 -6.36 3.44 -1.00
C SER A 107 -7.74 4.03 -0.71
N ILE A 108 -8.78 3.22 -0.90
CA ILE A 108 -10.15 3.56 -0.53
C ILE A 108 -10.42 2.97 0.86
N ALA A 109 -10.88 3.80 1.80
CA ALA A 109 -11.36 3.33 3.10
C ALA A 109 -12.64 2.51 2.90
N TRP A 110 -12.59 1.22 3.21
CA TRP A 110 -13.76 0.35 3.13
C TRP A 110 -14.91 0.91 3.96
N THR A 111 -14.57 1.41 5.15
CA THR A 111 -15.52 2.03 6.09
C THR A 111 -16.20 3.30 5.57
N ARG A 112 -15.64 4.00 4.58
CA ARG A 112 -16.30 5.15 3.94
C ARG A 112 -17.29 4.74 2.88
N ILE A 113 -17.03 3.64 2.16
CA ILE A 113 -17.92 3.16 1.08
C ILE A 113 -19.02 2.25 1.63
N LEU A 114 -18.65 1.32 2.51
CA LEU A 114 -19.55 0.35 3.15
C LEU A 114 -19.28 0.35 4.66
N PRO A 115 -19.87 1.29 5.42
CA PRO A 115 -19.65 1.42 6.88
C PRO A 115 -19.91 0.13 7.67
N ARG A 116 -20.81 -0.73 7.15
CA ARG A 116 -21.23 -1.99 7.77
C ARG A 116 -20.90 -3.22 6.90
N GLY A 117 -19.93 -3.11 6.00
CA GLY A 117 -19.70 -4.13 4.96
C GLY A 117 -20.94 -4.36 4.09
N ARG A 118 -21.23 -5.60 3.68
CA ARG A 118 -22.43 -5.92 2.89
C ARG A 118 -23.75 -5.91 3.67
N PHE A 119 -23.72 -5.55 4.96
CA PHE A 119 -24.88 -5.57 5.86
C PHE A 119 -25.55 -4.19 6.00
N GLY A 120 -25.09 -3.19 5.25
CA GLY A 120 -25.69 -1.88 5.17
C GLY A 120 -25.65 -1.34 3.74
N ASP A 121 -26.08 -0.09 3.60
CA ASP A 121 -26.12 0.60 2.32
C ASP A 121 -24.74 1.16 1.92
N ILE A 122 -24.57 1.35 0.62
CA ILE A 122 -23.45 2.13 0.09
C ILE A 122 -23.60 3.57 0.59
N ASN A 123 -22.55 4.09 1.19
CA ASN A 123 -22.54 5.46 1.67
C ASN A 123 -22.23 6.44 0.52
N PRO A 124 -23.19 7.29 0.10
CA PRO A 124 -22.98 8.20 -1.02
C PRO A 124 -21.94 9.28 -0.72
N ASP A 125 -21.76 9.66 0.55
CA ASP A 125 -20.82 10.71 0.97
C ASP A 125 -19.36 10.23 0.72
N GLY A 126 -19.06 8.97 1.06
CA GLY A 126 -17.77 8.34 0.75
C GLY A 126 -17.54 8.18 -0.76
N VAL A 127 -18.57 7.82 -1.53
CA VAL A 127 -18.47 7.74 -2.99
C VAL A 127 -18.19 9.11 -3.60
N ALA A 128 -18.85 10.16 -3.12
CA ALA A 128 -18.63 11.53 -3.57
C ALA A 128 -17.19 11.99 -3.29
N PHE A 129 -16.65 11.70 -2.10
CA PHE A 129 -15.28 12.03 -1.72
C PHE A 129 -14.24 11.45 -2.70
N TYR A 130 -14.28 10.14 -2.96
CA TYR A 130 -13.32 9.54 -3.90
C TYR A 130 -13.55 9.95 -5.35
N ASN A 131 -14.79 10.23 -5.77
CA ASN A 131 -15.05 10.82 -7.08
C ASN A 131 -14.35 12.17 -7.23
N GLN A 132 -14.43 13.05 -6.21
CA GLN A 132 -13.78 14.36 -6.23
C GLN A 132 -12.25 14.24 -6.33
N ILE A 133 -11.63 13.32 -5.59
CA ILE A 133 -10.20 13.05 -5.70
C ILE A 133 -9.83 12.56 -7.10
N ILE A 134 -10.55 11.56 -7.62
CA ILE A 134 -10.29 10.97 -8.94
C ILE A 134 -10.41 12.02 -10.05
N ASP A 135 -11.46 12.85 -10.00
CA ASP A 135 -11.67 13.91 -10.99
C ASP A 135 -10.58 14.98 -10.92
N ALA A 136 -10.21 15.41 -9.71
CA ALA A 136 -9.15 16.40 -9.52
C ALA A 136 -7.77 15.89 -10.01
N LEU A 137 -7.43 14.63 -9.74
CA LEU A 137 -6.21 14.00 -10.25
C LEU A 137 -6.17 13.99 -11.78
N LEU A 138 -7.28 13.55 -12.41
CA LEU A 138 -7.36 13.46 -13.86
C LEU A 138 -7.32 14.83 -14.54
N GLN A 139 -7.90 15.87 -13.93
CA GLN A 139 -7.79 17.25 -14.41
C GLN A 139 -6.33 17.74 -14.44
N LYS A 140 -5.48 17.21 -13.55
CA LYS A 140 -4.04 17.50 -13.49
C LYS A 140 -3.18 16.54 -14.32
N GLY A 141 -3.79 15.62 -15.07
CA GLY A 141 -3.08 14.60 -15.84
C GLY A 141 -2.41 13.52 -14.98
N ILE A 142 -2.82 13.38 -13.71
CA ILE A 142 -2.30 12.39 -12.78
C ILE A 142 -3.22 11.16 -12.81
N GLN A 143 -2.67 10.00 -13.16
CA GLN A 143 -3.43 8.76 -13.27
C GLN A 143 -3.71 8.16 -11.88
N PRO A 144 -4.98 7.86 -11.54
CA PRO A 144 -5.30 7.15 -10.31
C PRO A 144 -4.81 5.69 -10.33
N PHE A 145 -4.05 5.30 -9.32
CA PHE A 145 -3.64 3.92 -9.06
C PHE A 145 -4.25 3.44 -7.73
N VAL A 146 -5.41 2.83 -7.78
CA VAL A 146 -6.24 2.65 -6.58
C VAL A 146 -5.96 1.32 -5.90
N THR A 147 -5.72 1.35 -4.59
CA THR A 147 -5.70 0.18 -3.71
C THR A 147 -7.06 0.00 -3.06
N ILE A 148 -7.72 -1.14 -3.26
CA ILE A 148 -9.05 -1.41 -2.71
C ILE A 148 -8.96 -1.61 -1.20
N PHE A 149 -8.02 -2.44 -0.72
CA PHE A 149 -7.83 -2.69 0.71
C PHE A 149 -6.40 -2.41 1.18
N HIS A 150 -6.27 -1.60 2.23
CA HIS A 150 -4.99 -1.30 2.88
C HIS A 150 -5.13 -1.36 4.40
N TYR A 151 -5.20 -2.59 4.93
CA TYR A 151 -5.17 -2.93 6.36
C TYR A 151 -6.39 -2.50 7.19
N ASP A 152 -7.24 -1.61 6.70
CA ASP A 152 -8.49 -1.21 7.34
C ASP A 152 -9.69 -2.02 6.83
N ILE A 153 -10.42 -2.64 7.77
CA ILE A 153 -11.74 -3.25 7.52
C ILE A 153 -12.78 -2.60 8.44
N PRO A 154 -14.07 -2.57 8.08
CA PRO A 154 -15.11 -2.18 9.02
C PRO A 154 -15.05 -3.06 10.28
N HIS A 155 -15.01 -2.42 11.46
CA HIS A 155 -14.87 -3.12 12.73
C HIS A 155 -16.00 -4.13 12.95
N GLU A 156 -17.19 -3.83 12.43
CA GLU A 156 -18.33 -4.74 12.45
C GLU A 156 -18.03 -6.11 11.79
N LEU A 157 -17.13 -6.20 10.80
CA LEU A 157 -16.74 -7.48 10.21
C LEU A 157 -15.82 -8.30 11.14
N GLU A 158 -15.00 -7.61 11.93
CA GLU A 158 -14.22 -8.24 13.00
C GLU A 158 -15.16 -8.80 14.08
N GLU A 159 -16.13 -8.00 14.54
CA GLU A 159 -17.08 -8.42 15.58
C GLU A 159 -18.01 -9.56 15.13
N ARG A 160 -18.47 -9.53 13.87
CA ARG A 160 -19.44 -10.52 13.39
C ARG A 160 -18.84 -11.91 13.21
N TYR A 161 -17.61 -12.00 12.70
CA TYR A 161 -17.04 -13.28 12.30
C TYR A 161 -15.51 -13.36 12.39
N GLY A 162 -14.83 -12.39 13.01
CA GLY A 162 -13.37 -12.41 13.16
C GLY A 162 -12.61 -12.03 11.89
N GLY A 163 -13.21 -11.18 11.04
CA GLY A 163 -12.53 -10.58 9.90
C GLY A 163 -11.86 -11.61 8.98
N TRP A 164 -10.53 -11.51 8.83
CA TRP A 164 -9.76 -12.38 7.93
C TRP A 164 -9.65 -13.83 8.38
N LEU A 165 -10.03 -14.18 9.61
CA LEU A 165 -10.04 -15.58 10.06
C LEU A 165 -11.28 -16.36 9.58
N SER A 166 -12.27 -15.69 9.00
CA SER A 166 -13.48 -16.33 8.48
C SER A 166 -13.57 -16.25 6.96
N PRO A 167 -13.99 -17.34 6.28
CA PRO A 167 -14.23 -17.31 4.84
C PRO A 167 -15.36 -16.36 4.42
N ALA A 168 -16.19 -15.89 5.36
CA ALA A 168 -17.23 -14.89 5.08
C ALA A 168 -16.66 -13.59 4.49
N ILE A 169 -15.44 -13.22 4.87
CA ILE A 169 -14.75 -12.01 4.38
C ILE A 169 -14.56 -12.01 2.87
N GLN A 170 -14.50 -13.19 2.23
CA GLN A 170 -14.32 -13.31 0.78
C GLN A 170 -15.50 -12.73 0.00
N LYS A 171 -16.72 -12.90 0.54
CA LYS A 171 -17.95 -12.34 -0.03
C LYS A 171 -18.06 -10.85 0.25
N ASP A 172 -17.72 -10.41 1.45
CA ASP A 172 -17.70 -9.00 1.83
C ASP A 172 -16.69 -8.20 1.00
N PHE A 173 -15.46 -8.70 0.85
CA PHE A 173 -14.43 -8.06 0.04
C PHE A 173 -14.79 -8.06 -1.45
N GLY A 174 -15.33 -9.16 -1.97
CA GLY A 174 -15.82 -9.22 -3.35
C GLY A 174 -16.89 -8.16 -3.64
N TYR A 175 -17.85 -7.99 -2.72
CA TYR A 175 -18.88 -6.95 -2.83
C TYR A 175 -18.30 -5.54 -2.77
N PHE A 176 -17.39 -5.28 -1.82
CA PHE A 176 -16.70 -3.98 -1.74
C PHE A 176 -15.91 -3.65 -3.01
N ALA A 177 -15.14 -4.60 -3.52
CA ALA A 177 -14.40 -4.44 -4.77
C ALA A 177 -15.35 -4.16 -5.94
N GLU A 178 -16.48 -4.88 -6.04
CA GLU A 178 -17.48 -4.64 -7.07
C GLU A 178 -18.07 -3.24 -7.01
N VAL A 179 -18.40 -2.73 -5.81
CA VAL A 179 -18.85 -1.34 -5.62
C VAL A 179 -17.78 -0.36 -6.12
N CYS A 180 -16.51 -0.55 -5.77
CA CYS A 180 -15.42 0.28 -6.25
C CYS A 180 -15.30 0.26 -7.78
N PHE A 181 -15.37 -0.92 -8.43
CA PHE A 181 -15.33 -1.03 -9.88
C PHE A 181 -16.50 -0.31 -10.54
N LYS A 182 -17.71 -0.48 -9.98
CA LYS A 182 -18.93 0.12 -10.51
C LYS A 182 -18.92 1.65 -10.40
N MET A 183 -18.43 2.19 -9.29
CA MET A 183 -18.48 3.63 -9.00
C MET A 183 -17.32 4.41 -9.65
N PHE A 184 -16.15 3.79 -9.80
CA PHE A 184 -14.92 4.52 -10.15
C PHE A 184 -14.19 3.98 -11.40
N GLY A 185 -14.52 2.77 -11.86
CA GLY A 185 -13.74 2.09 -12.90
C GLY A 185 -13.90 2.64 -14.31
N ASP A 186 -14.85 3.56 -14.54
CA ASP A 186 -14.91 4.36 -15.77
C ASP A 186 -13.64 5.22 -15.92
N ARG A 187 -13.08 5.70 -14.81
CA ARG A 187 -11.90 6.58 -14.73
C ARG A 187 -10.63 5.88 -14.22
N VAL A 188 -10.76 4.97 -13.26
CA VAL A 188 -9.61 4.24 -12.67
C VAL A 188 -9.20 3.06 -13.55
N LYS A 189 -7.93 3.04 -13.97
CA LYS A 189 -7.37 1.98 -14.85
C LYS A 189 -6.36 1.06 -14.18
N PHE A 190 -5.88 1.39 -12.98
CA PHE A 190 -4.94 0.53 -12.24
C PHE A 190 -5.50 0.22 -10.86
N TRP A 191 -5.75 -1.06 -10.61
CA TRP A 191 -6.31 -1.57 -9.37
C TRP A 191 -5.32 -2.48 -8.65
N VAL A 192 -5.06 -2.18 -7.39
CA VAL A 192 -4.46 -3.12 -6.43
C VAL A 192 -5.58 -3.63 -5.54
N THR A 193 -5.84 -4.92 -5.55
CA THR A 193 -6.81 -5.55 -4.63
C THR A 193 -6.42 -5.32 -3.16
N MET A 194 -5.20 -5.70 -2.80
CA MET A 194 -4.72 -5.64 -1.42
C MET A 194 -3.27 -5.15 -1.34
N ASN A 195 -2.97 -4.33 -0.35
CA ASN A 195 -1.61 -3.95 0.00
C ASN A 195 -0.99 -4.97 0.96
N GLN A 196 0.17 -5.51 0.59
CA GLN A 196 1.08 -6.29 1.42
C GLN A 196 0.40 -7.31 2.36
N PRO A 197 -0.42 -8.24 1.85
CA PRO A 197 -1.14 -9.19 2.72
C PRO A 197 -0.20 -10.10 3.53
N ASN A 198 1.02 -10.33 3.06
CA ASN A 198 2.04 -11.11 3.76
C ASN A 198 2.49 -10.43 5.06
N LEU A 199 2.62 -9.11 5.03
CA LEU A 199 2.96 -8.32 6.22
C LEU A 199 1.76 -8.21 7.15
N LEU A 200 0.56 -8.00 6.63
CA LEU A 200 -0.66 -8.00 7.46
C LEU A 200 -0.84 -9.34 8.19
N ALA A 201 -0.74 -10.46 7.47
CA ALA A 201 -0.87 -11.79 8.07
C ALA A 201 0.15 -12.02 9.20
N LYS A 202 1.39 -11.57 9.01
CA LYS A 202 2.43 -11.65 10.03
C LYS A 202 2.16 -10.70 11.20
N PHE A 203 2.00 -9.41 10.97
CA PHE A 203 1.88 -8.44 12.05
C PHE A 203 0.58 -8.56 12.84
N ALA A 204 -0.52 -8.94 12.21
CA ALA A 204 -1.82 -9.04 12.90
C ALA A 204 -2.05 -10.40 13.60
N TYR A 205 -1.54 -11.50 13.03
CA TYR A 205 -1.87 -12.86 13.47
C TYR A 205 -0.67 -13.72 13.89
N MET A 206 0.57 -13.27 13.64
CA MET A 206 1.79 -13.94 14.12
C MET A 206 2.40 -13.16 15.28
N ASP A 207 2.72 -11.89 15.06
CA ASP A 207 3.39 -11.03 16.05
C ASP A 207 2.40 -10.31 16.97
N GLY A 208 1.15 -10.10 16.51
CA GLY A 208 0.09 -9.42 17.26
C GLY A 208 0.27 -7.91 17.40
N TRP A 209 1.14 -7.29 16.60
CA TRP A 209 1.41 -5.85 16.59
C TRP A 209 0.29 -5.03 15.94
N PHE A 210 -0.43 -5.62 14.99
CA PHE A 210 -1.53 -4.96 14.27
C PHE A 210 -2.88 -5.54 14.72
N PRO A 211 -4.00 -4.81 14.56
CA PRO A 211 -5.32 -5.37 14.83
C PRO A 211 -5.57 -6.63 13.99
N PRO A 212 -6.16 -7.70 14.56
CA PRO A 212 -6.81 -7.79 15.87
C PRO A 212 -5.90 -8.17 17.06
N SER A 213 -4.58 -8.04 16.91
CA SER A 213 -3.56 -8.32 17.94
C SER A 213 -3.61 -9.74 18.47
N ARG A 214 -3.52 -10.70 17.55
CA ARG A 214 -3.56 -12.12 17.86
C ARG A 214 -2.18 -12.73 17.71
N CYS A 215 -1.74 -13.44 18.74
CA CYS A 215 -0.45 -14.10 18.75
C CYS A 215 -0.39 -15.19 19.83
N SER A 216 0.63 -16.03 19.76
CA SER A 216 0.99 -17.01 20.79
C SER A 216 2.50 -17.07 20.98
N LYS A 217 2.96 -17.66 22.09
CA LYS A 217 4.39 -17.92 22.29
C LYS A 217 4.97 -18.74 21.12
N PRO A 218 6.23 -18.49 20.71
CA PRO A 218 7.19 -17.55 21.30
C PRO A 218 7.09 -16.10 20.79
N PHE A 219 6.15 -15.78 19.89
CA PHE A 219 6.10 -14.49 19.21
C PHE A 219 5.57 -13.35 20.08
N GLY A 220 4.63 -13.66 20.98
CA GLY A 220 4.10 -12.70 21.93
C GLY A 220 3.19 -13.35 22.98
N ASN A 221 2.65 -12.51 23.87
CA ASN A 221 1.76 -12.90 24.97
C ASN A 221 0.36 -12.27 24.78
N CYS A 222 -0.20 -12.37 23.58
CA CYS A 222 -1.56 -11.91 23.31
C CYS A 222 -2.58 -12.76 24.07
N VAL A 223 -3.73 -12.16 24.39
CA VAL A 223 -4.82 -12.85 25.12
C VAL A 223 -5.38 -14.02 24.31
N PHE A 224 -5.43 -13.86 22.98
CA PHE A 224 -5.91 -14.86 22.04
C PHE A 224 -4.98 -14.97 20.84
N GLY A 225 -4.99 -16.12 20.17
CA GLY A 225 -4.32 -16.32 18.90
C GLY A 225 -3.61 -17.66 18.79
N ASN A 226 -3.19 -17.97 17.56
CA ASN A 226 -2.29 -19.09 17.29
C ASN A 226 -1.37 -18.72 16.13
N SER A 227 -0.16 -18.25 16.46
CA SER A 227 0.83 -17.77 15.48
C SER A 227 1.28 -18.84 14.49
N SER A 228 1.04 -20.12 14.78
CA SER A 228 1.34 -21.24 13.87
C SER A 228 0.20 -21.60 12.91
N LYS A 229 -0.99 -21.00 13.05
CA LYS A 229 -2.17 -21.33 12.23
C LYS A 229 -2.83 -20.09 11.62
N GLU A 230 -3.12 -19.09 12.44
CA GLU A 230 -3.94 -17.94 12.07
C GLU A 230 -3.36 -17.10 10.92
N PRO A 231 -2.03 -16.84 10.82
CA PRO A 231 -1.46 -16.13 9.67
C PRO A 231 -1.78 -16.81 8.34
N TYR A 232 -1.77 -18.15 8.30
CA TYR A 232 -2.04 -18.92 7.09
C TYR A 232 -3.53 -18.92 6.73
N ILE A 233 -4.42 -18.97 7.72
CA ILE A 233 -5.87 -18.85 7.51
C ILE A 233 -6.21 -17.47 6.97
N ALA A 234 -5.67 -16.41 7.60
CA ALA A 234 -5.86 -15.03 7.17
C ALA A 234 -5.35 -14.81 5.74
N ALA A 235 -4.12 -15.23 5.44
CA ALA A 235 -3.55 -15.11 4.10
C ALA A 235 -4.34 -15.92 3.06
N HIS A 236 -4.83 -17.12 3.41
CA HIS A 236 -5.65 -17.94 2.53
C HIS A 236 -6.95 -17.21 2.14
N ASN A 237 -7.65 -16.63 3.12
CA ASN A 237 -8.84 -15.83 2.86
C ASN A 237 -8.53 -14.57 2.05
N MET A 238 -7.38 -13.91 2.26
CA MET A 238 -6.93 -12.77 1.44
C MET A 238 -6.67 -13.18 -0.01
N ILE A 239 -6.00 -14.32 -0.25
CA ILE A 239 -5.74 -14.86 -1.60
C ILE A 239 -7.06 -15.17 -2.32
N LEU A 240 -8.00 -15.84 -1.65
CA LEU A 240 -9.31 -16.16 -2.24
C LEU A 240 -10.17 -14.91 -2.47
N SER A 241 -10.05 -13.91 -1.60
CA SER A 241 -10.71 -12.61 -1.77
C SER A 241 -10.14 -11.85 -2.98
N HIS A 242 -8.81 -11.87 -3.16
CA HIS A 242 -8.15 -11.38 -4.38
C HIS A 242 -8.67 -12.10 -5.62
N ALA A 243 -8.69 -13.44 -5.62
CA ALA A 243 -9.20 -14.26 -6.71
C ALA A 243 -10.62 -13.87 -7.12
N ASN A 244 -11.50 -13.75 -6.12
CA ASN A 244 -12.89 -13.38 -6.30
C ASN A 244 -13.02 -11.99 -6.94
N ALA A 245 -12.33 -10.98 -6.38
CA ALA A 245 -12.36 -9.61 -6.92
C ALA A 245 -11.80 -9.53 -8.36
N VAL A 246 -10.73 -10.26 -8.67
CA VAL A 246 -10.18 -10.35 -10.03
C VAL A 246 -11.17 -11.02 -10.98
N SER A 247 -11.81 -12.12 -10.56
CA SER A 247 -12.84 -12.80 -11.35
C SER A 247 -14.00 -11.85 -11.67
N ILE A 248 -14.53 -11.14 -10.67
CA ILE A 248 -15.57 -10.12 -10.86
C ILE A 248 -15.13 -9.05 -11.86
N TYR A 249 -13.92 -8.50 -11.68
CA TYR A 249 -13.40 -7.46 -12.57
C TYR A 249 -13.29 -7.93 -14.02
N ARG A 250 -12.64 -9.08 -14.25
CA ARG A 250 -12.38 -9.62 -15.60
C ARG A 250 -13.66 -9.97 -16.33
N ASN A 251 -14.62 -10.58 -15.63
CA ASN A 251 -15.87 -11.03 -16.24
C ASN A 251 -16.84 -9.88 -16.53
N ASN A 252 -16.93 -8.90 -15.63
CA ASN A 252 -18.03 -7.92 -15.67
C ASN A 252 -17.58 -6.51 -16.09
N TYR A 253 -16.32 -6.15 -15.85
CA TYR A 253 -15.87 -4.75 -15.95
C TYR A 253 -14.71 -4.55 -16.95
N GLN A 254 -13.78 -5.50 -17.07
CA GLN A 254 -12.52 -5.29 -17.80
C GLN A 254 -12.74 -4.96 -19.27
N LYS A 255 -13.67 -5.64 -19.96
CA LYS A 255 -13.96 -5.36 -21.38
C LYS A 255 -14.42 -3.91 -21.62
N LYS A 256 -15.20 -3.34 -20.69
CA LYS A 256 -15.73 -1.97 -20.81
C LYS A 256 -14.76 -0.92 -20.27
N GLN A 257 -14.08 -1.24 -19.17
CA GLN A 257 -13.25 -0.27 -18.44
C GLN A 257 -11.79 -0.25 -18.91
N GLY A 258 -11.29 -1.34 -19.49
CA GLY A 258 -9.93 -1.42 -20.05
C GLY A 258 -8.81 -1.30 -19.02
N GLY A 259 -9.07 -1.58 -17.74
CA GLY A 259 -8.08 -1.48 -16.67
C GLY A 259 -7.32 -2.78 -16.39
N TYR A 260 -6.32 -2.64 -15.53
CA TYR A 260 -5.46 -3.68 -15.00
C TYR A 260 -5.74 -3.87 -13.51
N ILE A 261 -5.69 -5.13 -13.07
CA ILE A 261 -5.91 -5.49 -11.67
C ILE A 261 -4.81 -6.44 -11.20
N GLY A 262 -4.25 -6.15 -10.02
CA GLY A 262 -3.18 -6.92 -9.41
C GLY A 262 -3.21 -6.88 -7.88
N ILE A 263 -2.09 -7.25 -7.28
CA ILE A 263 -1.86 -7.28 -5.83
C ILE A 263 -0.49 -6.69 -5.53
N SER A 264 -0.34 -5.98 -4.41
CA SER A 264 0.94 -5.45 -3.96
C SER A 264 1.43 -6.31 -2.81
N VAL A 265 2.70 -6.74 -2.84
CA VAL A 265 3.27 -7.67 -1.87
C VAL A 265 4.56 -7.09 -1.30
N GLY A 266 4.78 -7.25 0.01
CA GLY A 266 6.03 -6.84 0.65
C GLY A 266 7.17 -7.70 0.13
N ALA A 267 8.08 -7.11 -0.65
CA ALA A 267 9.16 -7.80 -1.32
C ALA A 267 10.52 -7.33 -0.78
N ARG A 268 11.06 -8.04 0.22
CA ARG A 268 12.41 -7.83 0.71
C ARG A 268 13.39 -8.71 -0.08
N TRP A 269 14.48 -8.12 -0.56
CA TRP A 269 15.60 -8.87 -1.13
C TRP A 269 16.48 -9.44 -0.01
N TYR A 270 16.96 -10.65 -0.20
CA TYR A 270 17.82 -11.35 0.75
C TYR A 270 19.10 -11.80 0.06
N GLU A 271 20.23 -11.56 0.71
CA GLU A 271 21.54 -12.08 0.33
C GLU A 271 22.00 -13.07 1.40
N PRO A 272 22.79 -14.10 1.02
CA PRO A 272 23.26 -15.08 1.98
C PRO A 272 24.29 -14.42 2.91
N LEU A 273 24.18 -14.67 4.23
CA LEU A 273 25.14 -14.13 5.20
C LEU A 273 26.57 -14.60 4.91
N ARG A 274 26.73 -15.85 4.48
CA ARG A 274 27.99 -16.44 4.03
C ARG A 274 27.76 -17.19 2.72
N ASN A 275 28.81 -17.31 1.91
CA ASN A 275 28.79 -18.12 0.70
C ASN A 275 28.85 -19.63 1.04
N THR A 276 27.78 -20.14 1.62
CA THR A 276 27.61 -21.56 1.98
C THR A 276 26.27 -22.06 1.48
N THR A 277 26.18 -23.35 1.16
CA THR A 277 24.92 -23.97 0.69
C THR A 277 23.77 -23.77 1.68
N ILE A 278 24.03 -23.78 2.99
CA ILE A 278 22.99 -23.60 4.01
C ILE A 278 22.38 -22.20 3.95
N ASP A 279 23.22 -21.17 3.85
CA ASP A 279 22.76 -19.77 3.80
C ASP A 279 22.09 -19.46 2.45
N LEU A 280 22.57 -20.05 1.34
CA LEU A 280 21.91 -19.97 0.04
C LEU A 280 20.50 -20.57 0.08
N LEU A 281 20.34 -21.78 0.63
CA LEU A 281 19.02 -22.40 0.81
C LEU A 281 18.15 -21.62 1.81
N ALA A 282 18.75 -20.94 2.79
CA ALA A 282 18.01 -20.07 3.71
C ALA A 282 17.45 -18.83 3.01
N VAL A 283 18.20 -18.23 2.08
CA VAL A 283 17.72 -17.15 1.22
C VAL A 283 16.55 -17.61 0.35
N GLU A 284 16.66 -18.78 -0.29
CA GLU A 284 15.56 -19.34 -1.08
C GLU A 284 14.28 -19.49 -0.24
N ARG A 285 14.38 -20.07 0.97
CA ARG A 285 13.25 -20.17 1.90
C ARG A 285 12.72 -18.78 2.30
N ALA A 286 13.60 -17.85 2.66
CA ALA A 286 13.19 -16.49 3.04
C ALA A 286 12.41 -15.80 1.92
N ILE A 287 12.86 -15.94 0.66
CA ILE A 287 12.15 -15.44 -0.51
C ILE A 287 10.80 -16.14 -0.65
N SER A 288 10.75 -17.49 -0.60
CA SER A 288 9.51 -18.28 -0.76
C SER A 288 8.41 -17.93 0.25
N PHE A 289 8.79 -17.61 1.49
CA PHE A 289 7.85 -17.22 2.55
C PHE A 289 7.41 -15.74 2.47
N ASN A 290 7.88 -14.97 1.48
CA ASN A 290 7.46 -13.57 1.25
C ASN A 290 6.51 -13.46 0.04
N VAL A 291 7.07 -13.24 -1.16
CA VAL A 291 6.26 -12.98 -2.37
C VAL A 291 5.59 -14.25 -2.91
N PRO A 292 6.31 -15.38 -3.09
CA PRO A 292 5.73 -16.61 -3.63
C PRO A 292 4.59 -17.17 -2.79
N TRP A 293 4.60 -16.97 -1.47
CA TRP A 293 3.48 -17.37 -0.61
C TRP A 293 2.12 -16.87 -1.11
N LEU A 294 2.05 -15.61 -1.58
CA LEU A 294 0.81 -15.02 -2.10
C LEU A 294 0.65 -15.17 -3.61
N CYS A 295 1.75 -15.25 -4.36
CA CYS A 295 1.73 -15.21 -5.82
C CYS A 295 1.85 -16.59 -6.51
N SER A 296 2.21 -17.64 -5.78
CA SER A 296 2.42 -19.00 -6.33
C SER A 296 1.24 -19.93 -6.14
N SER A 297 0.13 -19.47 -5.56
CA SER A 297 -1.11 -20.24 -5.56
C SER A 297 -1.60 -20.41 -7.01
N LYS A 298 -1.40 -21.59 -7.59
CA LYS A 298 -2.12 -21.98 -8.81
C LYS A 298 -3.59 -22.08 -8.43
N GLN A 299 -4.38 -21.10 -8.86
CA GLN A 299 -5.84 -21.14 -8.81
C GLN A 299 -6.35 -21.84 -10.07
#